data_AF-A0A150WPS2-F1
#
_entry.id   AF-A0A150WPS2-F1
#
_cell.length_a   1.000
_cell.length_b   1.000
_cell.length_c   1.000
_cell.angle_alpha   90.00
_cell.angle_beta   90.00
_cell.angle_gamma   90.00
#
_symmetry.space_group_name_H-M   'P 1'
#
loop_
_entity.id
_entity.type
_entity.pdbx_description
1 polymer ?
#
loop_
_entity_poly.entity_id
_entity_poly.type
_entity_poly.pdbx_seq_one_letter_code
_entity_poly.pdbx_strand_id
1 'polypeptide(L)'
;MKMVLFLICALFSFVGVNHAQAGLAVKNRQVASQGKSTFTDTIKKIRDDDEGTVILFNANAGSYYLRRDVADFDAMKKKLNDAFKANKPVSVTFDSTQLNILEVK
;
A
#
# COMPACT_ATOMS: atom_id res chain seq x y z
N MET A 1 39.59 -39.39 45.63
CA MET A 1 38.16 -39.04 45.58
C MET A 1 37.96 -37.96 44.53
N LYS A 2 37.01 -38.19 43.59
CA LYS A 2 36.20 -37.19 42.84
C LYS A 2 36.95 -36.09 42.05
N MET A 3 36.64 -35.72 40.81
CA MET A 3 35.63 -36.16 39.86
C MET A 3 36.06 -35.59 38.50
N VAL A 4 35.93 -36.43 37.49
CA VAL A 4 35.93 -36.18 36.04
C VAL A 4 34.76 -35.17 35.73
N LEU A 5 34.78 -34.22 34.79
CA LEU A 5 34.72 -34.42 33.33
C LEU A 5 34.65 -33.04 32.60
N PHE A 6 35.52 -32.88 31.59
CA PHE A 6 35.39 -32.31 30.25
C PHE A 6 34.79 -30.92 29.97
N LEU A 7 35.73 -30.10 29.48
CA LEU A 7 35.62 -29.04 28.49
C LEU A 7 35.11 -29.60 27.13
N ILE A 8 34.06 -29.01 26.55
CA ILE A 8 33.68 -29.25 25.14
C ILE A 8 33.63 -27.89 24.42
N CYS A 9 34.59 -27.72 23.51
CA CYS A 9 34.70 -26.62 22.57
C CYS A 9 33.52 -26.59 21.60
N ALA A 10 32.76 -25.49 21.58
CA ALA A 10 31.81 -25.22 20.52
C ALA A 10 32.53 -24.50 19.36
N LEU A 11 33.02 -25.27 18.39
CA LEU A 11 33.30 -24.82 17.03
C LEU A 11 31.97 -24.76 16.27
N PHE A 12 31.42 -23.57 16.07
CA PHE A 12 30.38 -23.37 15.06
C PHE A 12 31.00 -22.80 13.79
N SER A 13 31.03 -23.66 12.80
CA SER A 13 31.54 -23.46 11.45
C SER A 13 30.80 -22.36 10.70
N PHE A 14 31.59 -21.56 9.99
CA PHE A 14 31.17 -20.71 8.89
C PHE A 14 30.65 -21.55 7.71
N VAL A 15 29.45 -21.23 7.22
CA VAL A 15 29.00 -21.34 5.82
C VAL A 15 27.92 -20.26 5.71
N GLY A 16 27.89 -19.28 4.83
CA GLY A 16 28.36 -19.20 3.46
C GLY A 16 27.34 -18.29 2.77
N VAL A 17 27.84 -17.12 2.38
CA VAL A 17 27.30 -16.06 1.52
C VAL A 17 25.98 -16.36 0.80
N ASN A 18 24.97 -15.51 1.01
CA ASN A 18 24.05 -15.14 -0.06
C ASN A 18 23.88 -13.63 -0.11
N HIS A 19 24.22 -13.09 -1.28
CA HIS A 19 24.07 -11.70 -1.66
C HIS A 19 22.58 -11.33 -1.64
N ALA A 20 22.14 -10.62 -0.60
CA ALA A 20 20.96 -9.77 -0.70
C ALA A 20 21.46 -8.34 -0.88
N GLN A 21 21.73 -8.02 -2.14
CA GLN A 21 21.71 -6.67 -2.69
C GLN A 21 20.38 -6.00 -2.31
N ALA A 22 20.28 -5.50 -1.09
CA ALA A 22 19.42 -4.38 -0.74
C ALA A 22 20.25 -3.13 -1.09
N GLY A 23 20.52 -2.86 -2.36
CA GLY A 23 19.42 -2.56 -3.27
C GLY A 23 18.75 -1.35 -2.65
N LEU A 24 19.27 -0.17 -3.02
CA LEU A 24 18.78 1.16 -2.70
C LEU A 24 17.29 1.25 -3.08
N ALA A 25 16.42 0.60 -2.33
CA ALA A 25 15.08 1.06 -2.12
C ALA A 25 15.21 2.14 -1.04
N VAL A 26 15.83 3.25 -1.43
CA VAL A 26 15.13 4.52 -1.30
C VAL A 26 13.78 4.22 -1.93
N LYS A 27 12.85 3.66 -1.12
CA LYS A 27 11.44 3.86 -1.34
C LYS A 27 11.41 5.35 -1.55
N ASN A 28 11.23 5.75 -2.80
CA ASN A 28 10.87 7.10 -3.10
C ASN A 28 9.66 7.31 -2.19
N ARG A 29 9.88 7.90 -1.00
CA ARG A 29 8.98 8.88 -0.45
C ARG A 29 8.95 9.88 -1.59
N GLN A 30 8.07 9.61 -2.55
CA GLN A 30 7.47 10.66 -3.33
C GLN A 30 6.79 11.49 -2.26
N VAL A 31 7.58 12.40 -1.68
CA VAL A 31 7.05 13.62 -1.11
C VAL A 31 6.22 14.15 -2.25
N ALA A 32 4.91 14.11 -2.08
CA ALA A 32 3.95 14.64 -3.04
C ALA A 32 4.23 16.14 -3.17
N SER A 33 5.22 16.45 -3.99
CA SER A 33 5.53 17.78 -4.43
C SER A 33 4.47 18.10 -5.46
N GLN A 34 3.47 18.85 -4.99
CA GLN A 34 2.50 19.60 -5.77
C GLN A 34 1.29 18.81 -6.31
N GLY A 35 0.12 19.15 -5.76
CA GLY A 35 -1.13 19.14 -6.49
C GLY A 35 -1.81 17.79 -6.69
N LYS A 36 -3.05 17.90 -7.20
CA LYS A 36 -3.90 16.78 -7.60
C LYS A 36 -3.09 15.84 -8.47
N SER A 37 -3.09 14.57 -8.12
CA SER A 37 -2.38 13.52 -8.85
C SER A 37 -3.40 12.55 -9.44
N THR A 38 -3.16 12.10 -10.67
CA THR A 38 -4.00 11.10 -11.34
C THR A 38 -3.19 9.84 -11.54
N PHE A 39 -3.75 8.68 -11.18
CA PHE A 39 -3.17 7.38 -11.54
C PHE A 39 -4.25 6.44 -12.07
N THR A 40 -3.81 5.35 -12.69
CA THR A 40 -4.68 4.25 -13.09
C THR A 40 -4.29 2.99 -12.32
N ASP A 41 -5.25 2.34 -11.66
CA ASP A 41 -4.99 1.12 -10.90
C ASP A 41 -6.26 0.28 -10.73
N THR A 42 -6.08 -0.98 -10.34
CA THR A 42 -7.15 -1.88 -9.94
C THR A 42 -7.41 -1.76 -8.44
N ILE A 43 -8.69 -1.82 -8.08
CA ILE A 43 -9.11 -1.72 -6.69
C ILE A 43 -8.88 -3.07 -6.01
N LYS A 44 -8.15 -3.04 -4.90
CA LYS A 44 -7.89 -4.20 -4.04
C LYS A 44 -9.00 -4.43 -3.03
N LYS A 45 -9.49 -3.35 -2.42
CA LYS A 45 -10.49 -3.39 -1.35
C LYS A 45 -11.23 -2.06 -1.26
N ILE A 46 -12.54 -2.16 -1.00
CA ILE A 46 -13.42 -1.04 -0.66
C ILE A 46 -13.98 -1.27 0.74
N ARG A 47 -14.07 -0.21 1.55
CA ARG A 47 -14.69 -0.23 2.88
C ARG A 47 -15.42 1.09 3.11
N ASP A 48 -16.61 1.04 3.69
CA ASP A 48 -17.35 2.24 4.07
C ASP A 48 -17.13 2.57 5.55
N ASP A 49 -17.17 3.87 5.87
CA ASP A 49 -17.20 4.39 7.23
C ASP A 49 -18.12 5.63 7.33
N ASP A 50 -18.04 6.31 8.48
CA ASP A 50 -18.88 7.48 8.77
C ASP A 50 -18.52 8.70 7.92
N GLU A 51 -17.26 8.82 7.50
CA GLU A 51 -16.72 9.97 6.74
C GLU A 51 -16.84 9.76 5.22
N GLY A 52 -16.95 8.52 4.75
CA GLY A 52 -17.12 8.19 3.34
C GLY A 52 -16.78 6.74 3.01
N THR A 53 -15.95 6.57 1.98
CA THR A 53 -15.50 5.26 1.50
C THR A 53 -13.98 5.26 1.40
N VAL A 54 -13.36 4.22 1.97
CA VAL A 54 -11.92 3.94 1.89
C VAL A 54 -11.64 2.96 0.75
N ILE A 55 -10.73 3.33 -0.13
CA ILE A 55 -10.30 2.53 -1.27
C ILE A 55 -8.81 2.20 -1.10
N LEU A 56 -8.48 0.92 -1.24
CA LEU A 56 -7.11 0.45 -1.39
C LEU A 56 -6.92 -0.03 -2.82
N PHE A 57 -5.83 0.39 -3.44
CA PHE A 57 -5.44 -0.04 -4.77
C PHE A 57 -4.32 -1.10 -4.72
N ASN A 58 -4.11 -1.82 -5.81
CA ASN A 58 -3.14 -2.92 -5.85
C ASN A 58 -1.69 -2.43 -5.97
N ALA A 59 -1.41 -1.52 -6.92
CA ALA A 59 -0.07 -1.01 -7.19
C ALA A 59 0.25 0.28 -6.40
N ASN A 60 -0.77 1.12 -6.16
CA ASN A 60 -0.63 2.38 -5.43
C ASN A 60 -0.75 2.14 -3.92
N ALA A 61 0.37 2.34 -3.23
CA ALA A 61 0.45 2.16 -1.79
C ALA A 61 -0.25 3.30 -1.05
N GLY A 62 -1.19 2.96 -0.17
CA GLY A 62 -1.92 3.93 0.65
C GLY A 62 -3.37 3.52 0.87
N SER A 63 -4.07 4.28 1.69
CA SER A 63 -5.53 4.28 1.76
C SER A 63 -6.03 5.61 1.22
N TYR A 64 -6.93 5.56 0.26
CA TYR A 64 -7.49 6.73 -0.41
C TYR A 64 -8.94 6.88 0.02
N TYR A 65 -9.38 8.11 0.27
CA TYR A 65 -10.72 8.39 0.77
C TYR A 65 -11.58 9.07 -0.27
N LEU A 66 -12.71 8.47 -0.63
CA LEU A 66 -13.81 9.19 -1.23
C LEU A 66 -14.68 9.74 -0.10
N ARG A 67 -14.56 11.04 0.20
CA ARG A 67 -15.32 11.67 1.29
C ARG A 67 -16.77 11.91 0.89
N ARG A 68 -17.68 11.81 1.86
CA ARG A 68 -19.13 11.96 1.63
C ARG A 68 -19.54 13.38 1.20
N ASP A 69 -18.70 14.37 1.47
CA ASP A 69 -18.91 15.77 1.08
C ASP A 69 -18.47 16.09 -0.36
N VAL A 70 -17.85 15.14 -1.08
CA VAL A 70 -17.51 15.31 -2.48
C VAL A 70 -18.77 15.27 -3.34
N ALA A 71 -18.89 16.22 -4.28
CA ALA A 71 -19.98 16.22 -5.26
C ALA A 71 -20.03 14.87 -6.01
N ASP A 72 -21.23 14.37 -6.31
CA ASP A 72 -21.43 13.09 -6.98
C ASP A 72 -20.86 11.86 -6.22
N PHE A 73 -20.72 11.93 -4.89
CA PHE A 73 -20.27 10.83 -4.03
C PHE A 73 -20.90 9.48 -4.41
N ASP A 74 -22.23 9.40 -4.48
CA ASP A 74 -22.95 8.16 -4.77
C ASP A 74 -22.62 7.60 -6.16
N ALA A 75 -22.50 8.48 -7.17
CA ALA A 75 -22.16 8.08 -8.53
C ALA A 75 -20.72 7.56 -8.62
N MET A 76 -19.76 8.25 -7.97
CA MET A 76 -18.37 7.81 -7.91
C MET A 76 -18.21 6.51 -7.12
N LYS A 77 -18.87 6.40 -5.97
CA LYS A 77 -18.89 5.18 -5.16
C LYS A 77 -19.44 4.02 -5.96
N LYS A 78 -20.51 4.23 -6.74
CA LYS A 78 -21.07 3.20 -7.63
C LYS A 78 -20.05 2.78 -8.70
N LYS A 79 -19.40 3.73 -9.39
CA LYS A 79 -18.37 3.42 -10.39
C LYS A 79 -17.21 2.59 -9.81
N LEU A 80 -16.71 2.97 -8.63
CA LEU A 80 -15.66 2.24 -7.94
C LEU A 80 -16.10 0.81 -7.57
N ASN A 81 -17.32 0.64 -7.06
CA ASN A 81 -17.86 -0.70 -6.75
C ASN A 81 -18.04 -1.56 -8.00
N ASP A 82 -18.55 -0.99 -9.08
CA ASP A 82 -18.73 -1.72 -10.35
C ASP A 82 -17.38 -2.13 -10.93
N ALA A 83 -16.38 -1.25 -10.88
CA ALA A 83 -15.03 -1.56 -11.32
C ALA A 83 -14.36 -2.61 -10.43
N PHE A 84 -14.55 -2.55 -9.10
CA PHE A 84 -14.03 -3.55 -8.17
C PHE A 84 -14.63 -4.94 -8.45
N LYS A 85 -15.95 -5.02 -8.64
CA LYS A 85 -16.63 -6.29 -8.99
C LYS A 85 -16.18 -6.83 -10.34
N ALA A 86 -15.93 -5.95 -11.31
CA ALA A 86 -15.45 -6.33 -12.64
C ALA A 86 -13.93 -6.53 -12.72
N ASN A 87 -13.20 -6.33 -11.63
CA ASN A 87 -11.73 -6.28 -11.58
C ASN A 87 -11.12 -5.39 -12.68
N LYS A 88 -11.77 -4.26 -12.96
CA LYS A 88 -11.34 -3.31 -13.99
C LYS A 88 -10.42 -2.25 -13.39
N PRO A 89 -9.37 -1.83 -14.12
CA PRO A 89 -8.59 -0.67 -13.72
C PRO A 89 -9.47 0.59 -13.80
N VAL A 90 -9.31 1.48 -12.83
CA VAL A 90 -9.97 2.80 -12.77
C VAL A 90 -8.91 3.89 -12.84
N SER A 91 -9.25 4.99 -13.50
CA SER A 91 -8.43 6.20 -13.44
C SER A 91 -8.99 7.13 -12.38
N VAL A 92 -8.21 7.39 -11.34
CA VAL A 92 -8.63 8.20 -10.20
C VAL A 92 -7.74 9.43 -10.10
N THR A 93 -8.38 10.58 -9.87
CA THR A 93 -7.70 11.81 -9.49
C THR A 93 -7.88 12.01 -8.00
N PHE A 94 -6.79 12.21 -7.28
CA PHE A 94 -6.81 12.43 -5.83
C PHE A 94 -6.01 13.68 -5.45
N ASP A 95 -6.41 14.31 -4.35
CA ASP A 95 -5.62 15.35 -3.69
C ASP A 95 -4.55 14.68 -2.84
N SER A 96 -3.29 14.78 -3.26
CA SER A 96 -2.15 14.19 -2.56
C SER A 96 -1.87 14.85 -1.21
N THR A 97 -2.35 16.07 -0.97
CA THR A 97 -2.22 16.76 0.32
C THR A 97 -3.20 16.25 1.37
N GLN A 98 -4.34 15.70 0.93
CA GLN A 98 -5.41 15.21 1.81
C GLN A 98 -5.75 13.72 1.62
N LEU A 99 -5.12 13.03 0.67
CA LEU A 99 -5.41 11.64 0.27
C LEU A 99 -6.87 11.39 -0.17
N ASN A 100 -7.54 12.42 -0.69
CA ASN A 100 -8.95 12.39 -1.06
C ASN A 100 -9.16 12.14 -2.56
N ILE A 101 -10.03 11.21 -2.94
CA ILE A 101 -10.46 10.97 -4.32
C ILE A 101 -11.42 12.08 -4.74
N LEU A 102 -11.09 12.76 -5.83
CA LEU A 102 -11.85 13.90 -6.38
C LEU A 102 -12.64 13.52 -7.62
N GLU A 103 -12.15 12.56 -8.41
CA GLU A 103 -12.79 12.15 -9.66
C GLU A 103 -12.42 10.70 -10.01
N VAL A 104 -13.36 10.01 -10.66
CA VAL A 104 -13.19 8.65 -11.21
C VAL A 104 -13.63 8.64 -12.68
N LYS A 105 -12.70 8.34 -13.59
CA LYS A 105 -12.93 8.19 -15.04
C LYS A 105 -13.08 6.73 -15.42
#